data_AF-A0A4C1Z242-F1
#
_entry.id   AF-A0A4C1Z242-F1
#
_cell.length_a   1.000
_cell.length_b   1.000
_cell.length_c   1.000
_cell.angle_alpha   90.00
_cell.angle_beta   90.00
_cell.angle_gamma   90.00
#
_symmetry.space_group_name_H-M   'P 1'
#
loop_
_entity.id
_entity.type
_entity.pdbx_description
1 polymer ?
#
loop_
_entity_poly.entity_id
_entity_poly.type
_entity_poly.pdbx_seq_one_letter_code
_entity_poly.pdbx_strand_id
1 'polypeptide(L)'
;MEGSNKLNSVGEYERNLLSVRSYIKELVDYHDVDICQSWIEKLTSCAEDEINLHNEYMNALRYQLSNGILKDPFLELPPKGKLSPYPDNDESDYCNNGVSDPELLRTESNCDGHEIDNEELSCNLIEKKETELNFDSLPEMISTKAETIILGSDCASSCASQVSESLVENINTYTKPLNNKGQYYVDDNLDKRANDLIMKLREMKRQNSLLNKELLAMRAEMGHVQICQRKGAYKYDFHLSEEDDARNISDFYDNSNNVLAYFNEKIAEMENFSYFLLDSLDSFEEKLRQIDDEEKYNIKKMISKYKIEVEKIKISVRNELKESFEKDIKELKQMYDNKIKQTELNILQREQETITAKNKIIKEKDELLTMKDIAIGKLEVIVEEQRSNLKTTINRLSDKANSECNTDSLQNKVYRLERQLVKADRSKKKYIHLYESRIARLEREKHYLMYNFQLQLIRQKTYQASDTATETHSKLNAVFSKLESKYREVVTNMQATAIKRRMQDQLALESILLASYGNAENGDEESCVKESKNPARLSRDFDEQNLSKSLSDESANSK
;
A
#
# COMPACT_ATOMS: atom_id res chain seq x y z
N MET A 1 -39.79 31.08 20.23
CA MET A 1 -38.34 30.94 19.95
C MET A 1 -38.09 29.76 19.00
N GLU A 2 -38.80 29.66 17.87
CA GLU A 2 -38.67 28.53 16.92
C GLU A 2 -37.88 28.87 15.65
N GLY A 3 -37.62 30.15 15.39
CA GLY A 3 -36.87 30.60 14.20
C GLY A 3 -35.36 30.34 14.28
N SER A 4 -34.79 30.24 15.47
CA SER A 4 -33.33 30.12 15.67
C SER A 4 -32.80 28.71 15.42
N ASN A 5 -33.60 27.65 15.66
CA ASN A 5 -33.18 26.27 15.43
C ASN A 5 -33.21 25.88 13.94
N LYS A 6 -34.10 26.47 13.13
CA LYS A 6 -34.18 26.18 11.68
C LYS A 6 -32.94 26.61 10.90
N LEU A 7 -32.34 27.76 11.25
CA LEU A 7 -31.14 28.29 10.57
C LEU A 7 -29.89 27.44 10.82
N ASN A 8 -29.78 26.80 11.99
CA ASN A 8 -28.65 25.91 12.29
C ASN A 8 -28.73 24.60 11.47
N SER A 9 -29.96 24.12 11.20
CA SER A 9 -30.19 22.85 10.49
C SER A 9 -29.74 22.84 9.02
N VAL A 10 -29.82 24.00 8.33
CA VAL A 10 -29.45 24.10 6.92
C VAL A 10 -27.93 24.05 6.73
N GLY A 11 -27.17 24.71 7.61
CA GLY A 11 -25.71 24.70 7.57
C GLY A 11 -25.12 23.33 7.92
N GLU A 12 -25.76 22.61 8.84
CA GLU A 12 -25.39 21.23 9.18
C GLU A 12 -25.63 20.27 8.01
N TYR A 13 -26.77 20.41 7.30
CA TYR A 13 -27.06 19.61 6.13
C TYR A 13 -25.99 19.75 5.03
N GLU A 14 -25.63 20.98 4.66
CA GLU A 14 -24.62 21.20 3.60
C GLU A 14 -23.25 20.60 3.97
N ARG A 15 -22.85 20.73 5.24
CA ARG A 15 -21.62 20.13 5.75
C ARG A 15 -21.67 18.60 5.72
N ASN A 16 -22.80 18.01 6.10
CA ASN A 16 -23.01 16.58 6.03
C ASN A 16 -23.01 16.06 4.59
N LEU A 17 -23.63 16.79 3.66
CA LEU A 17 -23.65 16.47 2.25
C LEU A 17 -22.28 16.45 1.61
N LEU A 18 -21.42 17.42 1.92
CA LEU A 18 -20.03 17.43 1.47
C LEU A 18 -19.27 16.20 1.99
N SER A 19 -19.48 15.83 3.26
CA SER A 19 -18.83 14.67 3.89
C SER A 19 -19.27 13.37 3.22
N VAL A 20 -20.59 13.17 3.07
CA VAL A 20 -21.17 11.98 2.43
C VAL A 20 -20.68 11.82 0.99
N ARG A 21 -20.64 12.91 0.20
CA ARG A 21 -20.10 12.87 -1.18
C ARG A 21 -18.63 12.48 -1.25
N SER A 22 -17.85 12.76 -0.20
CA SER A 22 -16.47 12.28 -0.12
C SER A 22 -16.45 10.77 0.10
N TYR A 23 -17.22 10.26 1.06
CA TYR A 23 -17.26 8.83 1.37
C TYR A 23 -17.80 7.97 0.23
N ILE A 24 -18.80 8.45 -0.53
CA ILE A 24 -19.33 7.71 -1.69
C ILE A 24 -18.25 7.47 -2.76
N LYS A 25 -17.29 8.41 -2.93
CA LYS A 25 -16.19 8.22 -3.88
C LYS A 25 -15.20 7.13 -3.44
N GLU A 26 -15.22 6.76 -2.16
CA GLU A 26 -14.37 5.72 -1.58
C GLU A 26 -15.02 4.34 -1.61
N LEU A 27 -16.32 4.24 -1.93
CA LEU A 27 -17.01 2.97 -2.13
C LEU A 27 -16.51 2.25 -3.38
N VAL A 28 -16.35 0.92 -3.27
CA VAL A 28 -15.84 0.06 -4.34
C VAL A 28 -16.96 -0.52 -5.20
N ASP A 29 -18.13 -0.81 -4.60
CA ASP A 29 -19.28 -1.37 -5.30
C ASP A 29 -20.08 -0.26 -6.00
N TYR A 30 -20.27 -0.41 -7.31
CA TYR A 30 -21.03 0.53 -8.12
C TYR A 30 -22.52 0.53 -7.76
N HIS A 31 -23.05 -0.61 -7.31
CA HIS A 31 -24.44 -0.71 -6.90
C HIS A 31 -24.72 0.13 -5.65
N ASP A 32 -23.84 0.04 -4.65
CA ASP A 32 -23.95 0.83 -3.42
C ASP A 32 -23.81 2.33 -3.69
N VAL A 33 -22.91 2.71 -4.63
CA VAL A 33 -22.76 4.09 -5.10
C VAL A 33 -24.07 4.60 -5.71
N ASP A 34 -24.70 3.83 -6.61
CA ASP A 34 -25.96 4.20 -7.25
C ASP A 34 -27.10 4.35 -6.24
N ILE A 35 -27.18 3.47 -5.24
CA ILE A 35 -28.19 3.53 -4.17
C ILE A 35 -27.97 4.77 -3.30
N CYS A 36 -26.74 5.00 -2.82
CA CYS A 36 -26.39 6.15 -2.01
C CYS A 36 -26.61 7.48 -2.76
N GLN A 37 -26.33 7.51 -4.06
CA GLN A 37 -26.59 8.68 -4.89
C GLN A 37 -28.09 8.94 -5.06
N SER A 38 -28.89 7.87 -5.23
CA SER A 38 -30.35 7.96 -5.25
C SER A 38 -30.90 8.50 -3.92
N TRP A 39 -30.37 8.05 -2.78
CA TRP A 39 -30.71 8.57 -1.45
C TRP A 39 -30.35 10.05 -1.30
N ILE A 40 -29.17 10.49 -1.76
CA ILE A 40 -28.80 11.91 -1.75
C ILE A 40 -29.77 12.74 -2.59
N GLU A 41 -30.12 12.28 -3.78
CA GLU A 41 -31.06 12.98 -4.65
C GLU A 41 -32.44 13.09 -4.00
N LYS A 42 -32.89 12.02 -3.35
CA LYS A 42 -34.14 12.01 -2.57
C LYS A 42 -34.09 12.99 -1.41
N LEU A 43 -33.02 12.95 -0.62
CA LEU A 43 -32.83 13.83 0.54
C LEU A 43 -32.76 15.29 0.09
N THR A 44 -32.05 15.59 -1.00
CA THR A 44 -31.94 16.96 -1.54
C THR A 44 -33.26 17.51 -2.09
N SER A 45 -34.19 16.63 -2.49
CA SER A 45 -35.50 17.00 -3.03
C SER A 45 -36.65 16.94 -2.01
N CYS A 46 -36.35 16.75 -0.73
CA CYS A 46 -37.37 16.74 0.33
C CYS A 46 -38.00 18.13 0.53
N ALA A 47 -39.27 18.13 0.92
CA ALA A 47 -40.01 19.35 1.21
C ALA A 47 -39.64 19.93 2.59
N GLU A 48 -39.86 21.24 2.79
CA GLU A 48 -39.45 21.93 4.02
C GLU A 48 -40.13 21.41 5.30
N ASP A 49 -41.28 20.74 5.18
CA ASP A 49 -41.98 20.08 6.28
C ASP A 49 -41.28 18.81 6.78
N GLU A 50 -40.33 18.25 6.00
CA GLU A 50 -39.62 17.00 6.33
C GLU A 50 -38.14 17.23 6.70
N ILE A 51 -37.71 18.49 6.91
CA ILE A 51 -36.30 18.86 7.18
C ILE A 51 -35.67 18.11 8.36
N ASN A 52 -36.43 17.89 9.44
CA ASN A 52 -35.88 17.21 10.63
C ASN A 52 -35.54 15.74 10.31
N LEU A 53 -36.48 15.05 9.67
CA LEU A 53 -36.33 13.66 9.27
C LEU A 53 -35.24 13.50 8.19
N HIS A 54 -35.21 14.44 7.27
CA HIS A 54 -34.16 14.57 6.27
C HIS A 54 -32.75 14.67 6.89
N ASN A 55 -32.57 15.48 7.94
CA ASN A 55 -31.31 15.60 8.66
C ASN A 55 -30.95 14.32 9.43
N GLU A 56 -31.93 13.61 10.00
CA GLU A 56 -31.72 12.31 10.66
C GLU A 56 -31.20 11.26 9.67
N TYR A 57 -31.88 11.08 8.55
CA TYR A 57 -31.43 10.16 7.48
C TYR A 57 -30.05 10.55 6.96
N MET A 58 -29.78 11.86 6.82
CA MET A 58 -28.49 12.33 6.33
C MET A 58 -27.35 12.07 7.32
N ASN A 59 -27.60 12.25 8.62
CA ASN A 59 -26.66 11.92 9.69
C ASN A 59 -26.42 10.41 9.76
N ALA A 60 -27.48 9.61 9.67
CA ALA A 60 -27.38 8.16 9.68
C ALA A 60 -26.58 7.63 8.48
N LEU A 61 -26.84 8.15 7.27
CA LEU A 61 -26.09 7.81 6.07
C LEU A 61 -24.61 8.18 6.20
N ARG A 62 -24.32 9.38 6.71
CA ARG A 62 -22.94 9.84 6.96
C ARG A 62 -22.22 8.91 7.94
N TYR A 63 -22.87 8.54 9.04
CA TYR A 63 -22.30 7.68 10.05
C TYR A 63 -21.98 6.29 9.50
N GLN A 64 -22.95 5.67 8.81
CA GLN A 64 -22.80 4.35 8.20
C GLN A 64 -21.67 4.32 7.15
N LEU A 65 -21.62 5.33 6.27
CA LEU A 65 -20.54 5.45 5.28
C LEU A 65 -19.17 5.66 5.90
N SER A 66 -19.07 6.47 6.97
CA SER A 66 -17.79 6.68 7.67
C SER A 66 -17.25 5.41 8.32
N ASN A 67 -18.13 4.47 8.67
CA ASN A 67 -17.77 3.17 9.21
C ASN A 67 -17.57 2.10 8.11
N GLY A 68 -17.84 2.43 6.85
CA GLY A 68 -17.75 1.48 5.73
C GLY A 68 -18.78 0.35 5.78
N ILE A 69 -19.89 0.53 6.50
CA ILE A 69 -20.95 -0.48 6.64
C ILE A 69 -22.29 0.17 6.26
N LEU A 70 -22.85 -0.24 5.13
CA LEU A 70 -24.21 0.10 4.73
C LEU A 70 -25.19 -0.91 5.35
N LYS A 71 -26.21 -0.43 6.06
CA LYS A 71 -27.31 -1.21 6.61
C LYS A 71 -28.64 -0.65 6.09
N ASP A 72 -29.72 -1.39 6.32
CA ASP A 72 -31.07 -0.88 6.07
C ASP A 72 -31.28 0.47 6.78
N PRO A 73 -31.96 1.45 6.14
CA PRO A 73 -32.66 1.34 4.86
C PRO A 73 -31.79 1.65 3.63
N PHE A 74 -30.47 1.86 3.78
CA PHE A 74 -29.59 2.32 2.71
C PHE A 74 -29.10 1.22 1.76
N LEU A 75 -29.45 -0.04 2.02
CA LEU A 75 -29.22 -1.16 1.09
C LEU A 75 -30.27 -1.21 -0.04
N GLU A 76 -31.37 -0.47 0.10
CA GLU A 76 -32.45 -0.41 -0.89
C GLU A 76 -32.59 1.00 -1.47
N LEU A 77 -33.21 1.10 -2.65
CA LEU A 77 -33.53 2.39 -3.26
C LEU A 77 -34.53 3.16 -2.38
N PRO A 78 -34.40 4.50 -2.29
CA PRO A 78 -35.29 5.30 -1.46
C PRO A 78 -36.76 5.17 -1.90
N PRO A 79 -37.71 5.19 -0.96
CA PRO A 79 -39.13 5.13 -1.30
C PRO A 79 -39.55 6.35 -2.12
N LYS A 80 -40.41 6.15 -3.11
CA LYS A 80 -40.90 7.22 -4.01
C LYS A 80 -41.83 8.24 -3.32
N GLY A 81 -42.27 7.97 -2.09
CA GLY A 81 -43.21 8.79 -1.31
C GLY A 81 -42.53 9.70 -0.28
N LYS A 82 -43.28 10.11 0.75
CA LYS A 82 -42.74 10.81 1.93
C LYS A 82 -41.77 9.90 2.69
N LEU A 83 -40.76 10.49 3.33
CA LEU A 83 -39.85 9.73 4.19
C LEU A 83 -40.63 9.15 5.39
N SER A 84 -40.48 7.86 5.63
CA SER A 84 -40.94 7.23 6.88
C SER A 84 -40.05 7.68 8.03
N PRO A 85 -40.55 7.75 9.28
CA PRO A 85 -39.69 7.95 10.44
C PRO A 85 -38.49 7.00 10.40
N TYR A 86 -37.29 7.50 10.67
CA TYR A 86 -36.11 6.64 10.75
C TYR A 86 -36.38 5.66 11.89
N PRO A 87 -36.26 4.33 11.68
CA PRO A 87 -36.45 3.39 12.76
C PRO A 87 -35.41 3.72 13.82
N ASP A 88 -35.86 4.15 15.00
CA ASP A 88 -35.02 4.34 16.16
C ASP A 88 -34.37 2.99 16.44
N ASN A 89 -33.13 2.82 15.96
CA ASN A 89 -32.33 1.69 16.38
C ASN A 89 -32.00 1.97 17.84
N ASP A 90 -32.72 1.30 18.74
CA ASP A 90 -32.53 1.29 20.20
C ASP A 90 -31.10 0.88 20.64
N GLU A 91 -30.14 0.75 19.72
CA GLU A 91 -28.70 0.54 19.96
C GLU A 91 -27.91 1.86 20.08
N SER A 92 -28.54 2.96 20.53
CA SER A 92 -27.92 4.30 20.59
C SER A 92 -26.84 4.50 21.66
N ASP A 93 -26.36 3.44 22.32
CA ASP A 93 -25.23 3.49 23.27
C ASP A 93 -23.88 3.91 22.63
N TYR A 94 -23.80 4.05 21.30
CA TYR A 94 -22.56 4.40 20.60
C TYR A 94 -22.33 5.89 20.32
N CYS A 95 -23.24 6.80 20.69
CA CYS A 95 -23.10 8.23 20.38
C CYS A 95 -22.57 9.13 21.51
N ASN A 96 -22.18 8.57 22.67
CA ASN A 96 -21.68 9.38 23.79
C ASN A 96 -20.15 9.36 24.04
N ASN A 97 -19.34 8.87 23.10
CA ASN A 97 -17.89 9.02 23.19
C ASN A 97 -17.44 10.33 22.54
N GLY A 98 -17.40 11.38 23.38
CA GLY A 98 -16.87 12.69 23.08
C GLY A 98 -15.46 12.65 22.50
N VAL A 99 -15.34 13.12 21.27
CA VAL A 99 -14.08 13.63 20.72
C VAL A 99 -13.90 15.02 21.31
N SER A 100 -13.07 15.11 22.35
CA SER A 100 -12.57 16.36 22.89
C SER A 100 -11.67 17.04 21.85
N ASP A 101 -12.19 18.06 21.19
CA ASP A 101 -11.38 19.05 20.47
C ASP A 101 -11.07 20.19 21.46
N PRO A 102 -9.78 20.52 21.75
CA PRO A 102 -9.43 21.43 22.81
C PRO A 102 -9.26 22.84 22.27
N GLU A 103 -10.35 23.57 21.99
CA GLU A 103 -10.27 25.03 21.96
C GLU A 103 -11.67 25.67 22.01
N LEU A 104 -11.78 26.67 22.89
CA LEU A 104 -12.83 27.67 23.04
C LEU A 104 -14.07 27.33 23.90
N LEU A 105 -14.12 28.12 24.98
CA LEU A 105 -15.28 28.64 25.72
C LEU A 105 -15.68 27.92 27.03
N ARG A 106 -15.13 28.50 28.10
CA ARG A 106 -15.79 28.67 29.39
C ARG A 106 -17.23 29.15 29.20
N THR A 107 -18.19 28.45 29.78
CA THR A 107 -19.30 29.06 30.51
C THR A 107 -19.83 28.05 31.52
N GLU A 108 -19.90 28.50 32.77
CA GLU A 108 -20.42 27.77 33.91
C GLU A 108 -21.94 27.59 33.78
N SER A 109 -22.46 26.40 34.04
CA SER A 109 -23.86 26.24 34.44
C SER A 109 -24.07 24.94 35.20
N ASN A 110 -24.37 25.09 36.49
CA ASN A 110 -24.94 24.09 37.40
C ASN A 110 -26.40 23.80 37.06
N CYS A 111 -26.76 22.52 36.96
CA CYS A 111 -28.07 21.95 37.36
C CYS A 111 -28.00 20.43 37.13
N ASP A 112 -27.81 19.61 38.15
CA ASP A 112 -28.77 19.16 39.17
C ASP A 112 -29.83 18.21 38.59
N GLY A 113 -29.86 17.00 39.13
CA GLY A 113 -30.53 15.84 38.56
C GLY A 113 -32.02 15.79 38.84
N HIS A 114 -32.71 14.94 38.07
CA HIS A 114 -33.93 14.28 38.52
C HIS A 114 -34.17 13.00 37.71
N GLU A 115 -34.09 11.87 38.41
CA GLU A 115 -34.83 10.64 38.12
C GLU A 115 -36.34 10.94 38.09
N ILE A 116 -37.10 10.23 37.24
CA ILE A 116 -38.43 9.66 37.54
C ILE A 116 -38.81 8.65 36.44
N ASP A 117 -39.48 7.61 36.93
CA ASP A 117 -39.88 6.34 36.36
C ASP A 117 -40.96 6.34 35.24
N ASN A 118 -40.95 5.20 34.50
CA ASN A 118 -42.06 4.36 34.02
C ASN A 118 -43.29 4.99 33.34
N GLU A 119 -43.64 4.47 32.15
CA GLU A 119 -44.95 3.82 31.96
C GLU A 119 -44.97 2.90 30.72
N GLU A 120 -45.47 1.68 30.96
CA GLU A 120 -45.83 0.65 29.99
C GLU A 120 -46.87 1.14 28.99
N LEU A 121 -46.85 0.65 27.74
CA LEU A 121 -48.07 0.39 26.98
C LEU A 121 -47.85 -0.66 25.88
N SER A 122 -48.69 -1.69 25.97
CA SER A 122 -48.78 -2.92 25.17
C SER A 122 -49.58 -2.77 23.87
N CYS A 123 -49.47 -3.81 23.01
CA CYS A 123 -50.48 -4.32 22.04
C CYS A 123 -50.64 -3.52 20.72
N ASN A 124 -50.78 -4.08 19.49
CA ASN A 124 -51.29 -5.33 18.92
C ASN A 124 -50.82 -5.44 17.43
N LEU A 125 -50.43 -6.60 16.90
CA LEU A 125 -51.25 -7.57 16.14
C LEU A 125 -51.96 -7.02 14.88
N ILE A 126 -51.39 -7.20 13.67
CA ILE A 126 -52.16 -7.37 12.41
C ILE A 126 -51.49 -8.41 11.49
N GLU A 127 -52.25 -9.46 11.24
CA GLU A 127 -52.05 -10.50 10.22
C GLU A 127 -52.40 -10.03 8.79
N LYS A 128 -51.76 -10.69 7.81
CA LYS A 128 -52.24 -11.05 6.44
C LYS A 128 -52.48 -9.94 5.41
N LYS A 129 -51.79 -10.04 4.27
CA LYS A 129 -52.38 -10.69 3.08
C LYS A 129 -51.38 -10.93 1.94
N GLU A 130 -51.41 -12.17 1.48
CA GLU A 130 -50.91 -12.67 0.21
C GLU A 130 -51.51 -11.92 -0.97
N THR A 131 -50.75 -11.77 -2.06
CA THR A 131 -51.32 -11.76 -3.41
C THR A 131 -50.31 -12.31 -4.41
N GLU A 132 -50.62 -13.51 -4.86
CA GLU A 132 -50.03 -14.27 -5.96
C GLU A 132 -50.14 -13.49 -7.28
N LEU A 133 -49.14 -13.58 -8.17
CA LEU A 133 -49.38 -13.57 -9.61
C LEU A 133 -48.35 -14.47 -10.32
N ASN A 134 -48.85 -15.65 -10.69
CA ASN A 134 -48.32 -16.60 -11.67
C ASN A 134 -48.15 -15.98 -13.06
N PHE A 135 -47.12 -16.40 -13.80
CA PHE A 135 -47.20 -16.59 -15.25
C PHE A 135 -46.28 -17.73 -15.68
N ASP A 136 -46.82 -18.94 -15.68
CA ASP A 136 -46.38 -20.05 -16.53
C ASP A 136 -46.92 -19.84 -17.95
N SER A 137 -46.10 -20.07 -18.97
CA SER A 137 -46.39 -21.06 -20.04
C SER A 137 -45.41 -20.94 -21.21
N LEU A 138 -44.55 -21.97 -21.29
CA LEU A 138 -43.99 -22.68 -22.45
C LEU A 138 -44.82 -22.63 -23.77
N PRO A 139 -44.25 -22.96 -24.97
CA PRO A 139 -43.74 -24.32 -25.23
C PRO A 139 -42.53 -24.51 -26.17
N GLU A 140 -41.65 -25.43 -25.73
CA GLU A 140 -41.18 -26.66 -26.40
C GLU A 140 -41.43 -26.83 -27.92
N MET A 141 -40.38 -27.18 -28.68
CA MET A 141 -40.33 -28.44 -29.46
C MET A 141 -39.03 -28.67 -30.29
N ILE A 142 -38.49 -29.90 -30.16
CA ILE A 142 -37.82 -30.77 -31.16
C ILE A 142 -36.37 -30.40 -31.56
N SER A 143 -35.33 -31.06 -31.03
CA SER A 143 -34.75 -32.39 -31.42
C SER A 143 -33.97 -32.41 -32.75
N THR A 144 -32.67 -32.70 -32.71
CA THR A 144 -32.08 -33.96 -33.22
C THR A 144 -30.53 -33.98 -33.16
N LYS A 145 -30.00 -35.13 -32.68
CA LYS A 145 -28.75 -35.83 -33.05
C LYS A 145 -27.40 -35.16 -32.72
N ALA A 146 -26.32 -35.86 -32.40
CA ALA A 146 -25.98 -37.21 -31.95
C ALA A 146 -24.44 -37.21 -31.96
N GLU A 147 -23.77 -37.63 -30.89
CA GLU A 147 -22.54 -38.46 -30.92
C GLU A 147 -22.01 -38.73 -29.50
N THR A 148 -22.46 -39.89 -29.01
CA THR A 148 -21.73 -40.91 -28.23
C THR A 148 -20.29 -41.08 -28.77
N ILE A 149 -19.20 -41.48 -28.09
CA ILE A 149 -18.89 -42.57 -27.14
C ILE A 149 -17.42 -42.29 -26.62
N ILE A 150 -16.96 -42.45 -25.37
CA ILE A 150 -16.37 -43.63 -24.65
C ILE A 150 -15.63 -43.00 -23.42
N LEU A 151 -16.07 -43.20 -22.17
CA LEU A 151 -15.80 -44.31 -21.23
C LEU A 151 -14.44 -44.26 -20.49
N GLY A 152 -14.52 -44.43 -19.17
CA GLY A 152 -13.42 -44.70 -18.23
C GLY A 152 -13.46 -43.76 -17.02
N SER A 153 -14.38 -43.88 -16.05
CA SER A 153 -14.46 -44.94 -15.02
C SER A 153 -13.15 -45.10 -14.26
N ASP A 154 -13.07 -44.58 -13.02
CA ASP A 154 -13.26 -45.45 -11.86
C ASP A 154 -13.38 -44.64 -10.55
N CYS A 155 -14.51 -44.90 -9.89
CA CYS A 155 -14.84 -44.56 -8.52
C CYS A 155 -14.43 -45.73 -7.63
N ALA A 156 -13.77 -45.46 -6.51
CA ALA A 156 -13.84 -46.27 -5.28
C ALA A 156 -13.17 -45.44 -4.16
N SER A 157 -13.95 -44.94 -3.21
CA SER A 157 -14.28 -45.62 -1.95
C SER A 157 -13.27 -45.29 -0.84
N SER A 158 -13.69 -44.51 0.16
CA SER A 158 -14.00 -45.08 1.48
C SER A 158 -14.39 -43.98 2.45
N CYS A 159 -15.54 -44.17 3.10
CA CYS A 159 -15.98 -43.42 4.27
C CYS A 159 -15.32 -43.97 5.56
N ALA A 160 -15.41 -43.12 6.59
CA ALA A 160 -15.35 -43.40 8.03
C ALA A 160 -13.98 -43.70 8.67
N SER A 161 -13.51 -42.78 9.51
CA SER A 161 -13.72 -42.90 10.97
C SER A 161 -13.35 -41.60 11.69
N GLN A 162 -14.19 -41.23 12.66
CA GLN A 162 -13.87 -40.30 13.75
C GLN A 162 -12.74 -40.88 14.61
N VAL A 163 -11.75 -40.06 14.98
CA VAL A 163 -11.15 -40.00 16.32
C VAL A 163 -10.62 -38.57 16.52
N SER A 164 -11.01 -37.98 17.65
CA SER A 164 -10.56 -36.72 18.23
C SER A 164 -9.26 -36.88 19.03
N GLU A 165 -8.27 -36.00 18.79
CA GLU A 165 -7.20 -35.59 19.74
C GLU A 165 -6.38 -34.47 19.05
N SER A 166 -6.72 -33.20 19.28
CA SER A 166 -6.13 -32.26 20.25
C SER A 166 -4.62 -32.00 20.10
N LEU A 167 -4.31 -30.73 19.76
CA LEU A 167 -3.04 -30.00 19.95
C LEU A 167 -1.75 -30.66 19.43
N VAL A 168 -1.24 -30.19 18.28
CA VAL A 168 0.06 -29.47 18.22
C VAL A 168 0.00 -28.52 17.02
N GLU A 169 0.30 -27.26 17.31
CA GLU A 169 0.26 -26.11 16.43
C GLU A 169 1.39 -26.09 15.39
N ASN A 170 1.07 -25.43 14.27
CA ASN A 170 1.92 -24.50 13.52
C ASN A 170 3.40 -24.84 13.37
N ILE A 171 3.76 -25.28 12.17
CA ILE A 171 4.72 -24.63 11.23
C ILE A 171 4.90 -25.65 10.11
N ASN A 172 4.28 -25.41 8.96
CA ASN A 172 4.73 -25.85 7.62
C ASN A 172 3.56 -25.85 6.65
N THR A 173 3.36 -24.76 5.90
CA THR A 173 2.84 -24.82 4.52
C THR A 173 3.02 -23.47 3.83
N TYR A 174 4.16 -23.27 3.15
CA TYR A 174 4.21 -22.39 1.96
C TYR A 174 5.16 -23.00 0.92
N THR A 175 4.73 -24.10 0.34
CA THR A 175 5.18 -24.55 -0.98
C THR A 175 3.95 -24.98 -1.77
N LYS A 176 3.42 -24.06 -2.59
CA LYS A 176 2.52 -24.42 -3.69
C LYS A 176 3.33 -24.44 -4.99
N PRO A 177 3.20 -25.49 -5.82
CA PRO A 177 3.93 -25.60 -7.08
C PRO A 177 3.21 -24.74 -8.13
N LEU A 178 3.90 -23.73 -8.66
CA LEU A 178 3.45 -22.96 -9.81
C LEU A 178 3.98 -23.63 -11.08
N ASN A 179 3.08 -24.37 -11.70
CA ASN A 179 3.25 -24.89 -13.04
C ASN A 179 2.81 -23.78 -14.01
N ASN A 180 3.74 -22.96 -14.50
CA ASN A 180 3.50 -22.17 -15.71
C ASN A 180 4.81 -21.79 -16.40
N LYS A 181 4.93 -22.24 -17.64
CA LYS A 181 6.00 -21.91 -18.58
C LYS A 181 5.87 -20.44 -18.99
N GLY A 182 6.60 -19.57 -18.32
CA GLY A 182 6.82 -18.19 -18.74
C GLY A 182 8.27 -17.82 -18.44
N GLN A 183 9.00 -17.37 -19.45
CA GLN A 183 10.41 -17.01 -19.37
C GLN A 183 10.65 -16.01 -18.22
N TYR A 184 11.33 -16.48 -17.18
CA TYR A 184 11.86 -15.64 -16.12
C TYR A 184 12.98 -14.79 -16.70
N TYR A 185 12.74 -13.48 -16.78
CA TYR A 185 13.85 -12.53 -16.78
C TYR A 185 14.52 -12.66 -15.42
N VAL A 186 15.69 -13.30 -15.41
CA VAL A 186 16.58 -13.31 -14.26
C VAL A 186 16.97 -11.86 -14.01
N ASP A 187 16.44 -11.29 -12.92
CA ASP A 187 16.73 -9.94 -12.51
C ASP A 187 18.16 -9.89 -11.95
N ASP A 188 19.14 -9.66 -12.82
CA ASP A 188 20.57 -9.52 -12.50
C ASP A 188 20.86 -8.48 -11.40
N ASN A 189 19.88 -7.66 -11.01
CA ASN A 189 19.99 -6.73 -9.88
C ASN A 189 19.85 -7.40 -8.51
N LEU A 190 19.17 -8.54 -8.39
CA LEU A 190 19.03 -9.22 -7.09
C LEU A 190 20.37 -9.79 -6.61
N ASP A 191 21.15 -10.37 -7.52
CA ASP A 191 22.48 -10.90 -7.20
C ASP A 191 23.47 -9.79 -6.84
N LYS A 192 23.40 -8.63 -7.51
CA LYS A 192 24.21 -7.46 -7.14
C LYS A 192 23.85 -6.93 -5.76
N ARG A 193 22.55 -6.77 -5.48
CA ARG A 193 22.06 -6.32 -4.17
C ARG A 193 22.43 -7.29 -3.05
N ALA A 194 22.33 -8.61 -3.30
CA ALA A 194 22.73 -9.63 -2.36
C ALA A 194 24.24 -9.57 -2.07
N ASN A 195 25.07 -9.41 -3.10
CA ASN A 195 26.52 -9.26 -2.95
C ASN A 195 26.91 -7.99 -2.19
N ASP A 196 26.23 -6.86 -2.44
CA ASP A 196 26.47 -5.61 -1.70
C ASP A 196 26.13 -5.75 -0.22
N LEU A 197 25.03 -6.45 0.10
CA LEU A 197 24.65 -6.75 1.48
C LEU A 197 25.66 -7.67 2.17
N ILE A 198 26.15 -8.70 1.47
CA ILE A 198 27.19 -9.60 1.98
C ILE A 198 28.48 -8.83 2.27
N MET A 199 28.88 -7.91 1.37
CA MET A 199 30.06 -7.07 1.57
C MET A 199 29.91 -6.13 2.77
N LYS A 200 28.74 -5.49 2.93
CA LYS A 200 28.43 -4.68 4.13
C LYS A 200 28.45 -5.50 5.42
N LEU A 201 27.93 -6.73 5.42
CA LEU A 201 27.96 -7.60 6.59
C LEU A 201 29.40 -7.99 6.97
N ARG A 202 30.26 -8.27 5.99
CA ARG A 202 31.69 -8.55 6.22
C ARG A 202 32.43 -7.34 6.77
N GLU A 203 32.11 -6.14 6.27
CA GLU A 203 32.64 -4.87 6.77
C GLU A 203 32.30 -4.66 8.25
N MET A 204 31.00 -4.76 8.59
CA MET A 204 30.54 -4.63 9.98
C MET A 204 31.17 -5.66 10.91
N LYS A 205 31.32 -6.92 10.46
CA LYS A 205 32.00 -7.96 11.23
C LYS A 205 33.46 -7.61 11.51
N ARG A 206 34.16 -6.99 10.55
CA ARG A 206 35.55 -6.54 10.74
C ARG A 206 35.65 -5.38 11.73
N GLN A 207 34.75 -4.41 11.63
CA GLN A 207 34.68 -3.28 12.56
C GLN A 207 34.38 -3.74 13.99
N ASN A 208 33.41 -4.65 14.17
CA ASN A 208 33.12 -5.23 15.48
C ASN A 208 34.32 -6.00 16.05
N SER A 209 35.10 -6.69 15.20
CA SER A 209 36.31 -7.38 15.65
C SER A 209 37.41 -6.39 16.11
N LEU A 210 37.53 -5.23 15.46
CA LEU A 210 38.46 -4.17 15.87
C LEU A 210 38.03 -3.53 17.20
N LEU A 211 36.76 -3.15 17.33
CA LEU A 211 36.18 -2.62 18.57
C LEU A 211 36.36 -3.57 19.75
N ASN A 212 36.17 -4.88 19.56
CA ASN A 212 36.41 -5.86 20.61
C ASN A 212 37.88 -5.94 21.03
N LYS A 213 38.83 -5.77 20.09
CA LYS A 213 40.26 -5.71 20.42
C LYS A 213 40.60 -4.45 21.21
N GLU A 214 40.05 -3.31 20.83
CA GLU A 214 40.21 -2.04 21.56
C GLU A 214 39.62 -2.11 22.97
N LEU A 215 38.43 -2.70 23.13
CA LEU A 215 37.82 -2.91 24.45
C LEU A 215 38.68 -3.82 25.35
N LEU A 216 39.25 -4.89 24.78
CA LEU A 216 40.16 -5.77 25.53
C LEU A 216 41.47 -5.06 25.90
N ALA A 217 42.01 -4.22 25.01
CA ALA A 217 43.19 -3.40 25.30
C ALA A 217 42.92 -2.39 26.42
N MET A 218 41.80 -1.65 26.36
CA MET A 218 41.41 -0.71 27.42
C MET A 218 41.20 -1.43 28.77
N ARG A 219 40.63 -2.65 28.76
CA ARG A 219 40.46 -3.44 29.98
C ARG A 219 41.81 -3.87 30.58
N ALA A 220 42.78 -4.22 29.74
CA ALA A 220 44.14 -4.57 30.18
C ALA A 220 44.89 -3.35 30.75
N GLU A 221 44.75 -2.18 30.13
CA GLU A 221 45.32 -0.92 30.62
C GLU A 221 44.72 -0.51 31.98
N MET A 222 43.40 -0.64 32.14
CA MET A 222 42.71 -0.34 33.39
C MET A 222 43.16 -1.25 34.54
N GLY A 223 43.41 -2.54 34.24
CA GLY A 223 44.00 -3.48 35.19
C GLY A 223 45.42 -3.09 35.63
N HIS A 224 46.23 -2.53 34.71
CA HIS A 224 47.57 -2.05 35.04
C HIS A 224 47.56 -0.80 35.93
N VAL A 225 46.60 0.12 35.74
CA VAL A 225 46.46 1.32 36.57
C VAL A 225 46.07 0.97 38.01
N GLN A 226 45.17 0.00 38.22
CA GLN A 226 44.81 -0.47 39.56
C GLN A 226 45.97 -1.17 40.30
N ILE A 227 46.85 -1.87 39.58
CA ILE A 227 48.00 -2.55 40.19
C ILE A 227 49.11 -1.56 40.57
N CYS A 228 49.28 -0.47 39.83
CA CYS A 228 50.28 0.56 40.15
C CYS A 228 49.85 1.48 41.31
N GLN A 229 48.55 1.74 41.50
CA GLN A 229 48.07 2.55 42.64
C GLN A 229 48.20 1.82 43.99
N ARG A 230 48.19 0.49 44.00
CA ARG A 230 48.34 -0.31 45.24
C ARG A 230 49.78 -0.47 45.76
N LYS A 231 50.81 -0.08 44.99
CA LYS A 231 52.22 -0.27 45.37
C LYS A 231 52.96 1.02 45.77
N GLY A 232 52.27 2.15 45.82
CA GLY A 232 52.85 3.48 46.06
C GLY A 232 52.76 4.03 47.48
N ALA A 233 52.33 3.24 48.47
CA ALA A 233 52.27 3.69 49.87
C ALA A 233 53.56 3.27 50.60
N TYR A 234 54.62 4.06 50.47
CA TYR A 234 55.78 3.97 51.36
C TYR A 234 55.33 4.37 52.77
N LYS A 235 55.11 3.35 53.61
CA LYS A 235 54.85 3.46 55.04
C LYS A 235 56.14 3.92 55.73
N TYR A 236 56.22 5.21 56.07
CA TYR A 236 57.28 5.75 56.92
C TYR A 236 56.89 5.45 58.37
N ASP A 237 57.38 4.33 58.90
CA ASP A 237 57.19 3.95 60.31
C ASP A 237 58.06 4.85 61.19
N PHE A 238 57.45 5.85 61.83
CA PHE A 238 58.04 6.60 62.93
C PHE A 238 57.64 5.93 64.24
N HIS A 239 58.46 4.99 64.71
CA HIS A 239 58.33 4.40 66.05
C HIS A 239 58.75 5.42 67.12
N LEU A 240 57.77 6.08 67.75
CA LEU A 240 57.98 6.67 69.06
C LEU A 240 57.70 5.60 70.11
N SER A 241 58.79 5.13 70.71
CA SER A 241 58.81 4.32 71.92
C SER A 241 58.35 5.19 73.09
N GLU A 242 57.11 5.00 73.54
CA GLU A 242 56.74 5.29 74.92
C GLU A 242 57.50 4.31 75.81
N GLU A 243 58.46 4.80 76.60
CA GLU A 243 58.71 4.35 77.98
C GLU A 243 59.83 5.19 78.62
N ASP A 244 59.60 5.53 79.89
CA ASP A 244 60.54 6.03 80.89
C ASP A 244 61.14 7.44 80.75
N ASP A 245 60.58 8.41 81.49
CA ASP A 245 61.33 9.09 82.57
C ASP A 245 60.48 10.15 83.30
N ALA A 246 59.88 9.74 84.42
CA ALA A 246 59.37 10.66 85.44
C ALA A 246 60.46 10.89 86.49
N ARG A 247 61.32 11.91 86.31
CA ARG A 247 62.08 12.60 87.39
C ARG A 247 62.94 13.75 86.86
N ASN A 248 62.45 14.98 86.98
CA ASN A 248 63.18 16.20 87.39
C ASN A 248 62.42 17.45 86.92
N ILE A 249 61.42 17.85 87.71
CA ILE A 249 60.74 19.13 87.57
C ILE A 249 61.23 19.99 88.73
N SER A 250 62.29 20.78 88.54
CA SER A 250 62.54 21.96 89.37
C SER A 250 63.54 22.96 88.78
N ASP A 251 64.43 22.56 87.87
CA ASP A 251 65.50 23.47 87.38
C ASP A 251 65.30 23.96 85.92
N PHE A 252 64.10 23.76 85.33
CA PHE A 252 63.84 24.07 83.90
C PHE A 252 63.05 25.37 83.65
N TYR A 253 62.78 26.20 84.66
CA TYR A 253 61.94 27.39 84.46
C TYR A 253 62.64 28.53 83.69
N ASP A 254 63.97 28.65 83.76
CA ASP A 254 64.70 29.67 82.98
C ASP A 254 65.06 29.21 81.56
N ASN A 255 65.04 27.90 81.28
CA ASN A 255 65.25 27.36 79.92
C ASN A 255 63.92 27.11 79.17
N SER A 256 62.79 27.05 79.89
CA SER A 256 61.44 26.89 79.32
C SER A 256 61.02 28.05 78.43
N ASN A 257 61.44 29.29 78.74
CA ASN A 257 61.09 30.46 77.92
C ASN A 257 61.79 30.45 76.56
N ASN A 258 63.02 29.95 76.49
CA ASN A 258 63.75 29.79 75.22
C ASN A 258 63.15 28.66 74.36
N VAL A 259 62.73 27.56 75.00
CA VAL A 259 62.05 26.45 74.31
C VAL A 259 60.67 26.87 73.80
N LEU A 260 59.89 27.62 74.59
CA LEU A 260 58.61 28.19 74.15
C LEU A 260 58.78 29.21 73.02
N ALA A 261 59.80 30.07 73.09
CA ALA A 261 60.09 31.02 72.02
C ALA A 261 60.45 30.29 70.71
N TYR A 262 61.28 29.25 70.78
CA TYR A 262 61.60 28.39 69.65
C TYR A 262 60.37 27.68 69.07
N PHE A 263 59.50 27.12 69.92
CA PHE A 263 58.26 26.50 69.45
C PHE A 263 57.31 27.51 68.81
N ASN A 264 57.18 28.71 69.38
CA ASN A 264 56.37 29.78 68.80
C ASN A 264 56.93 30.25 67.45
N GLU A 265 58.25 30.34 67.31
CA GLU A 265 58.91 30.62 66.02
C GLU A 265 58.61 29.52 64.99
N LYS A 266 58.69 28.24 65.39
CA LYS A 266 58.34 27.12 64.51
C LYS A 266 56.86 27.05 64.15
N ILE A 267 55.96 27.42 65.06
CA ILE A 267 54.54 27.54 64.75
C ILE A 267 54.33 28.67 63.73
N ALA A 268 54.95 29.84 63.92
CA ALA A 268 54.86 30.94 62.97
C ALA A 268 55.44 30.59 61.58
N GLU A 269 56.57 29.88 61.51
CA GLU A 269 57.11 29.35 60.25
C GLU A 269 56.12 28.39 59.56
N MET A 270 55.49 27.49 60.34
CA MET A 270 54.52 26.52 59.83
C MET A 270 53.25 27.20 59.34
N GLU A 271 52.75 28.20 60.06
CA GLU A 271 51.61 29.02 59.64
C GLU A 271 51.92 29.76 58.33
N ASN A 272 53.08 30.41 58.24
CA ASN A 272 53.52 31.08 57.00
C ASN A 272 53.64 30.10 55.82
N PHE A 273 54.19 28.91 56.06
CA PHE A 273 54.25 27.86 55.04
C PHE A 273 52.86 27.36 54.65
N SER A 274 51.94 27.21 55.61
CA SER A 274 50.54 26.86 55.35
C SER A 274 49.84 27.91 54.49
N TYR A 275 50.03 29.21 54.77
CA TYR A 275 49.49 30.29 53.94
C TYR A 275 50.06 30.24 52.52
N PHE A 276 51.37 30.02 52.37
CA PHE A 276 51.99 29.85 51.06
C PHE A 276 51.42 28.66 50.27
N LEU A 277 51.18 27.52 50.94
CA LEU A 277 50.54 26.37 50.31
C LEU A 277 49.09 26.63 49.90
N LEU A 278 48.33 27.34 50.74
CA LEU A 278 46.96 27.75 50.42
C LEU A 278 46.93 28.67 49.18
N ASP A 279 47.77 29.70 49.14
CA ASP A 279 47.90 30.59 47.98
C ASP A 279 48.30 29.82 46.71
N SER A 280 49.22 28.84 46.85
CA SER A 280 49.60 27.98 45.74
C SER A 280 48.45 27.09 45.27
N LEU A 281 47.62 26.58 46.18
CA LEU A 281 46.45 25.76 45.88
C LEU A 281 45.40 26.57 45.14
N ASP A 282 45.10 27.78 45.60
CA ASP A 282 44.19 28.72 44.94
C ASP A 282 44.68 29.05 43.51
N SER A 283 46.00 29.25 43.35
CA SER A 283 46.60 29.47 42.02
C SER A 283 46.44 28.27 41.09
N PHE A 284 46.57 27.04 41.60
CA PHE A 284 46.36 25.83 40.81
C PHE A 284 44.87 25.61 40.48
N GLU A 285 43.97 25.88 41.42
CA GLU A 285 42.53 25.79 41.19
C GLU A 285 42.09 26.77 40.09
N GLU A 286 42.64 27.99 40.11
CA GLU A 286 42.36 28.98 39.06
C GLU A 286 42.92 28.55 37.69
N LYS A 287 44.12 27.97 37.64
CA LYS A 287 44.65 27.39 36.39
C LYS A 287 43.79 26.23 35.87
N LEU A 288 43.28 25.38 36.76
CA LEU A 288 42.37 24.29 36.38
C LEU A 288 41.04 24.84 35.84
N ARG A 289 40.47 25.88 36.46
CA ARG A 289 39.29 26.59 35.93
C ARG A 289 39.55 27.15 34.52
N GLN A 290 40.69 27.80 34.31
CA GLN A 290 41.05 28.36 33.01
C GLN A 290 41.19 27.28 31.92
N ILE A 291 41.81 26.13 32.25
CA ILE A 291 41.93 25.00 31.33
C ILE A 291 40.53 24.43 30.99
N ASP A 292 39.67 24.22 32.00
CA ASP A 292 38.31 23.70 31.80
C ASP A 292 37.46 24.64 30.91
N ASP A 293 37.57 25.97 31.11
CA ASP A 293 36.88 26.95 30.27
C ASP A 293 37.44 27.00 28.83
N GLU A 294 38.76 26.87 28.66
CA GLU A 294 39.38 26.78 27.34
C GLU A 294 38.96 25.51 26.60
N GLU A 295 38.91 24.36 27.27
CA GLU A 295 38.43 23.10 26.72
C GLU A 295 36.95 23.17 26.34
N LYS A 296 36.08 23.71 27.20
CA LYS A 296 34.66 23.95 26.89
C LYS A 296 34.48 24.84 25.66
N TYR A 297 35.28 25.91 25.55
CA TYR A 297 35.26 26.78 24.38
C TYR A 297 35.68 26.04 23.10
N ASN A 298 36.75 25.25 23.17
CA ASN A 298 37.24 24.46 22.04
C ASN A 298 36.23 23.39 21.59
N ILE A 299 35.58 22.71 22.53
CA ILE A 299 34.50 21.76 22.24
C ILE A 299 33.34 22.47 21.53
N LYS A 300 32.89 23.63 22.04
CA LYS A 300 31.80 24.41 21.43
C LYS A 300 32.14 24.88 20.02
N LYS A 301 33.39 25.29 19.80
CA LYS A 301 33.92 25.66 18.48
C LYS A 301 33.92 24.48 17.50
N MET A 302 34.37 23.31 17.94
CA MET A 302 34.37 22.07 17.14
C MET A 302 32.95 21.63 16.78
N ILE A 303 32.01 21.63 17.74
CA ILE A 303 30.59 21.31 17.49
C ILE A 303 30.00 22.25 16.43
N SER A 304 30.28 23.55 16.54
CA SER A 304 29.79 24.55 15.59
C SER A 304 30.35 24.33 14.17
N LYS A 305 31.63 23.95 14.06
CA LYS A 305 32.27 23.62 12.79
C LYS A 305 31.64 22.38 12.15
N TYR A 306 31.47 21.29 12.90
CA TYR A 306 30.82 20.07 12.39
C TYR A 306 29.36 20.31 12.00
N LYS A 307 28.62 21.13 12.75
CA LYS A 307 27.24 21.50 12.40
C LYS A 307 27.15 22.17 11.02
N ILE A 308 28.11 23.05 10.69
CA ILE A 308 28.19 23.71 9.39
C ILE A 308 28.57 22.70 8.29
N GLU A 309 29.52 21.80 8.54
CA GLU A 309 29.92 20.76 7.58
C GLU A 309 28.78 19.79 7.26
N VAL A 310 28.02 19.37 8.27
CA VAL A 310 26.83 18.53 8.09
C VAL A 310 25.79 19.23 7.21
N GLU A 311 25.52 20.52 7.43
CA GLU A 311 24.55 21.24 6.59
C GLU A 311 25.06 21.42 5.15
N LYS A 312 26.38 21.63 4.95
CA LYS A 312 27.00 21.66 3.61
C LYS A 312 26.81 20.32 2.87
N ILE A 313 27.07 19.20 3.54
CA ILE A 313 26.88 17.87 2.96
C ILE A 313 25.41 17.64 2.63
N LYS A 314 24.50 18.02 3.53
CA LYS A 314 23.05 17.91 3.33
C LYS A 314 22.56 18.70 2.12
N ILE A 315 23.12 19.90 1.88
CA ILE A 315 22.82 20.71 0.69
C ILE A 315 23.39 20.04 -0.57
N SER A 316 24.62 19.53 -0.54
CA SER A 316 25.24 18.81 -1.67
C SER A 316 24.40 17.61 -2.10
N VAL A 317 24.02 16.75 -1.15
CA VAL A 317 23.22 15.54 -1.42
C VAL A 317 21.85 15.90 -1.98
N ARG A 318 21.20 16.97 -1.48
CA ARG A 318 19.92 17.43 -2.04
C ARG A 318 20.07 17.93 -3.48
N ASN A 319 21.15 18.63 -3.80
CA ASN A 319 21.40 19.13 -5.15
C ASN A 319 21.70 17.98 -6.11
N GLU A 320 22.55 17.02 -5.74
CA GLU A 320 22.84 15.82 -6.53
C GLU A 320 21.56 15.00 -6.80
N LEU A 321 20.71 14.82 -5.78
CA LEU A 321 19.44 14.14 -5.93
C LEU A 321 18.49 14.89 -6.87
N LYS A 322 18.45 16.22 -6.77
CA LYS A 322 17.65 17.08 -7.66
C LYS A 322 18.14 16.98 -9.10
N GLU A 323 19.45 17.05 -9.34
CA GLU A 323 20.06 16.92 -10.66
C GLU A 323 19.79 15.53 -11.28
N SER A 324 19.86 14.46 -10.47
CA SER A 324 19.52 13.11 -10.91
C SER A 324 18.06 13.01 -11.36
N PHE A 325 17.11 13.52 -10.58
CA PHE A 325 15.69 13.50 -10.96
C PHE A 325 15.39 14.39 -12.17
N GLU A 326 16.02 15.56 -12.30
CA GLU A 326 15.87 16.41 -13.48
C GLU A 326 16.39 15.73 -14.74
N LYS A 327 17.50 14.97 -14.63
CA LYS A 327 18.03 14.15 -15.72
C LYS A 327 17.06 13.04 -16.12
N ASP A 328 16.55 12.28 -15.17
CA ASP A 328 15.59 11.18 -15.43
C ASP A 328 14.31 11.70 -16.08
N ILE A 329 13.78 12.84 -15.60
CA ILE A 329 12.60 13.49 -16.21
C ILE A 329 12.89 13.92 -17.66
N LYS A 330 14.10 14.44 -17.93
CA LYS A 330 14.50 14.85 -19.29
C LYS A 330 14.63 13.67 -20.24
N GLU A 331 15.23 12.57 -19.78
CA GLU A 331 15.35 11.33 -20.56
C GLU A 331 13.96 10.71 -20.84
N LEU A 332 13.08 10.69 -19.84
CA LEU A 332 11.72 10.19 -20.01
C LEU A 332 10.91 11.03 -21.01
N LYS A 333 11.01 12.36 -20.96
CA LYS A 333 10.39 13.25 -21.94
C LYS A 333 10.90 12.96 -23.36
N GLN A 334 12.21 12.83 -23.53
CA GLN A 334 12.81 12.52 -24.83
C GLN A 334 12.35 11.15 -25.36
N MET A 335 12.21 10.15 -24.50
CA MET A 335 11.70 8.83 -24.87
C MET A 335 10.25 8.90 -25.38
N TYR A 336 9.36 9.63 -24.68
CA TYR A 336 7.97 9.80 -25.10
C TYR A 336 7.85 10.61 -26.39
N ASP A 337 8.63 11.68 -26.55
CA ASP A 337 8.66 12.46 -27.80
C ASP A 337 9.08 11.59 -29.00
N ASN A 338 10.09 10.73 -28.82
CA ASN A 338 10.49 9.79 -29.85
C ASN A 338 9.40 8.75 -30.16
N LYS A 339 8.69 8.26 -29.15
CA LYS A 339 7.58 7.31 -29.32
C LYS A 339 6.38 7.94 -30.04
N ILE A 340 6.08 9.21 -29.74
CA ILE A 340 5.04 9.99 -30.43
C ILE A 340 5.42 10.13 -31.91
N LYS A 341 6.64 10.62 -32.21
CA LYS A 341 7.13 10.75 -33.60
C LYS A 341 7.10 9.43 -34.37
N GLN A 342 7.48 8.32 -33.73
CA GLN A 342 7.41 6.99 -34.36
C GLN A 342 5.97 6.57 -34.64
N THR A 343 5.04 6.87 -33.73
CA THR A 343 3.62 6.56 -33.91
C THR A 343 3.01 7.38 -35.03
N GLU A 344 3.33 8.67 -35.11
CA GLU A 344 2.93 9.56 -36.22
C GLU A 344 3.46 9.07 -37.56
N LEU A 345 4.73 8.66 -37.64
CA LEU A 345 5.32 8.06 -38.83
C LEU A 345 4.57 6.79 -39.27
N ASN A 346 4.25 5.90 -38.31
CA ASN A 346 3.52 4.66 -38.58
C ASN A 346 2.08 4.94 -39.07
N ILE A 347 1.43 5.99 -38.56
CA ILE A 347 0.10 6.41 -39.02
C ILE A 347 0.19 6.91 -40.47
N LEU A 348 1.12 7.82 -40.77
CA LEU A 348 1.34 8.33 -42.12
C LEU A 348 1.64 7.21 -43.13
N GLN A 349 2.44 6.22 -42.73
CA GLN A 349 2.72 5.06 -43.57
C GLN A 349 1.45 4.24 -43.86
N ARG A 350 0.63 3.94 -42.85
CA ARG A 350 -0.64 3.20 -43.04
C ARG A 350 -1.65 3.97 -43.88
N GLU A 351 -1.70 5.29 -43.75
CA GLU A 351 -2.53 6.15 -44.58
C GLU A 351 -2.10 6.04 -46.05
N GLN A 352 -0.79 6.11 -46.32
CA GLN A 352 -0.25 5.95 -47.66
C GLN A 352 -0.53 4.55 -48.25
N GLU A 353 -0.39 3.50 -47.46
CA GLU A 353 -0.77 2.12 -47.85
C GLU A 353 -2.28 2.03 -48.18
N THR A 354 -3.12 2.68 -47.39
CA THR A 354 -4.57 2.73 -47.63
C THR A 354 -4.92 3.49 -48.91
N ILE A 355 -4.25 4.62 -49.16
CA ILE A 355 -4.44 5.43 -50.38
C ILE A 355 -4.03 4.62 -51.62
N THR A 356 -2.86 3.98 -51.59
CA THR A 356 -2.39 3.16 -52.71
C THR A 356 -3.32 1.96 -52.98
N ALA A 357 -3.83 1.30 -51.94
CA ALA A 357 -4.83 0.24 -52.08
C ALA A 357 -6.15 0.75 -52.68
N LYS A 358 -6.66 1.92 -52.23
CA LYS A 358 -7.86 2.55 -52.80
C LYS A 358 -7.67 2.90 -54.28
N ASN A 359 -6.53 3.47 -54.64
CA ASN A 359 -6.22 3.82 -56.04
C ASN A 359 -6.15 2.58 -56.94
N LYS A 360 -5.65 1.45 -56.43
CA LYS A 360 -5.67 0.18 -57.16
C LYS A 360 -7.10 -0.29 -57.43
N ILE A 361 -7.98 -0.25 -56.42
CA ILE A 361 -9.39 -0.64 -56.58
C ILE A 361 -10.11 0.29 -57.57
N ILE A 362 -9.87 1.61 -57.49
CA ILE A 362 -10.45 2.58 -58.44
C ILE A 362 -10.05 2.22 -59.86
N LYS A 363 -8.75 1.97 -60.11
CA LYS A 363 -8.27 1.57 -61.43
C LYS A 363 -8.94 0.29 -61.95
N GLU A 364 -9.06 -0.75 -61.12
CA GLU A 364 -9.75 -2.00 -61.50
C GLU A 364 -11.24 -1.76 -61.82
N LYS A 365 -11.90 -0.85 -61.11
CA LYS A 365 -13.30 -0.48 -61.36
C LYS A 365 -13.46 0.32 -62.64
N ASP A 366 -12.55 1.24 -62.93
CA ASP A 366 -12.55 2.00 -64.18
C ASP A 366 -12.32 1.08 -65.38
N GLU A 367 -11.39 0.14 -65.29
CA GLU A 367 -11.18 -0.90 -66.31
C GLU A 367 -12.46 -1.73 -66.53
N LEU A 368 -13.16 -2.12 -65.45
CA LEU A 368 -14.43 -2.85 -65.56
C LEU A 368 -15.54 -2.00 -66.21
N LEU A 369 -15.63 -0.71 -65.87
CA LEU A 369 -16.60 0.21 -66.47
C LEU A 369 -16.37 0.35 -67.98
N THR A 370 -15.13 0.57 -68.40
CA THR A 370 -14.80 0.64 -69.84
C THR A 370 -15.18 -0.64 -70.59
N MET A 371 -14.96 -1.82 -69.99
CA MET A 371 -15.41 -3.09 -70.58
C MET A 371 -16.94 -3.18 -70.71
N LYS A 372 -17.68 -2.65 -69.73
CA LYS A 372 -19.15 -2.63 -69.75
C LYS A 372 -19.68 -1.65 -70.79
N ASP A 373 -19.08 -0.48 -70.93
CA ASP A 373 -19.46 0.51 -71.95
C ASP A 373 -19.26 -0.05 -73.36
N ILE A 374 -18.14 -0.74 -73.60
CA ILE A 374 -17.90 -1.46 -74.87
C ILE A 374 -18.98 -2.52 -75.12
N ALA A 375 -19.39 -3.26 -74.09
CA ALA A 375 -20.44 -4.28 -74.22
C ALA A 375 -21.82 -3.67 -74.49
N ILE A 376 -22.14 -2.55 -73.84
CA ILE A 376 -23.38 -1.78 -74.10
C ILE A 376 -23.40 -1.32 -75.55
N GLY A 377 -22.33 -0.68 -76.03
CA GLY A 377 -22.25 -0.24 -77.43
C GLY A 377 -22.44 -1.38 -78.44
N LYS A 378 -21.88 -2.58 -78.16
CA LYS A 378 -22.13 -3.77 -79.00
C LYS A 378 -23.60 -4.19 -79.00
N LEU A 379 -24.26 -4.17 -77.84
CA LEU A 379 -25.67 -4.52 -77.72
C LEU A 379 -26.58 -3.48 -78.42
N GLU A 380 -26.25 -2.20 -78.33
CA GLU A 380 -26.97 -1.13 -79.05
C GLU A 380 -26.93 -1.34 -80.56
N VAL A 381 -25.76 -1.68 -81.12
CA VAL A 381 -25.62 -2.02 -82.55
C VAL A 381 -26.50 -3.21 -82.94
N ILE A 382 -26.52 -4.28 -82.13
CA ILE A 382 -27.37 -5.46 -82.39
C ILE A 382 -28.86 -5.10 -82.32
N VAL A 383 -29.27 -4.29 -81.34
CA VAL A 383 -30.67 -3.86 -81.20
C VAL A 383 -31.09 -3.00 -82.39
N GLU A 384 -30.23 -2.11 -82.86
CA GLU A 384 -30.54 -1.26 -84.02
C GLU A 384 -30.61 -2.07 -85.32
N GLU A 385 -29.73 -3.07 -85.50
CA GLU A 385 -29.81 -4.03 -86.60
C GLU A 385 -31.14 -4.81 -86.57
N GLN A 386 -31.53 -5.32 -85.40
CA GLN A 386 -32.82 -6.01 -85.21
C GLN A 386 -34.01 -5.10 -85.49
N ARG A 387 -33.97 -3.82 -85.07
CA ARG A 387 -35.00 -2.82 -85.38
C ARG A 387 -35.11 -2.57 -86.87
N SER A 388 -33.99 -2.40 -87.56
CA SER A 388 -33.96 -2.23 -89.02
C SER A 388 -34.55 -3.46 -89.74
N ASN A 389 -34.18 -4.67 -89.31
CA ASN A 389 -34.71 -5.93 -89.82
C ASN A 389 -36.23 -6.08 -89.56
N LEU A 390 -36.72 -5.66 -88.39
CA LEU A 390 -38.15 -5.64 -88.08
C LEU A 390 -38.91 -4.61 -88.93
N LYS A 391 -38.34 -3.43 -89.13
CA LYS A 391 -38.96 -2.38 -89.96
C LYS A 391 -39.10 -2.83 -91.41
N THR A 392 -38.06 -3.48 -91.97
CA THR A 392 -38.13 -4.03 -93.34
C THR A 392 -39.15 -5.16 -93.46
N THR A 393 -39.27 -6.04 -92.46
CA THR A 393 -40.30 -7.09 -92.44
C THR A 393 -41.71 -6.55 -92.25
N ILE A 394 -41.92 -5.55 -91.39
CA ILE A 394 -43.21 -4.87 -91.24
C ILE A 394 -43.61 -4.19 -92.54
N ASN A 395 -42.71 -3.47 -93.21
CA ASN A 395 -43.02 -2.84 -94.49
C ASN A 395 -43.43 -3.89 -95.55
N ARG A 396 -42.71 -5.02 -95.64
CA ARG A 396 -43.09 -6.16 -96.51
C ARG A 396 -44.45 -6.78 -96.17
N LEU A 397 -44.82 -6.81 -94.90
CA LEU A 397 -46.13 -7.30 -94.45
C LEU A 397 -47.23 -6.27 -94.71
N SER A 398 -46.93 -4.97 -94.56
CA SER A 398 -47.84 -3.87 -94.86
C SER A 398 -48.18 -3.81 -96.35
N ASP A 399 -47.21 -4.11 -97.23
CA ASP A 399 -47.44 -4.25 -98.68
C ASP A 399 -48.28 -5.49 -99.05
N LYS A 400 -48.40 -6.46 -98.14
CA LYS A 400 -49.21 -7.68 -98.29
C LYS A 400 -50.53 -7.65 -97.51
N ALA A 401 -50.83 -6.56 -96.81
CA ALA A 401 -51.99 -6.44 -95.91
C ALA A 401 -53.22 -5.77 -96.56
N ASN A 402 -53.46 -6.01 -97.85
CA ASN A 402 -54.72 -5.70 -98.54
C ASN A 402 -55.67 -6.92 -98.64
N SER A 403 -55.47 -7.97 -97.85
CA SER A 403 -56.46 -9.03 -97.72
C SER A 403 -56.52 -9.60 -96.31
N GLU A 404 -57.74 -9.52 -95.76
CA GLU A 404 -58.35 -10.37 -94.74
C GLU A 404 -57.59 -10.59 -93.42
N CYS A 405 -58.08 -9.82 -92.44
CA CYS A 405 -57.89 -9.99 -91.01
C CYS A 405 -58.17 -11.44 -90.59
N ASN A 406 -57.11 -12.17 -90.25
CA ASN A 406 -57.19 -13.54 -89.78
C ASN A 406 -57.03 -13.56 -88.24
N THR A 407 -58.17 -13.64 -87.55
CA THR A 407 -58.33 -13.59 -86.09
C THR A 407 -57.51 -14.63 -85.31
N ASP A 408 -57.18 -15.76 -85.93
CA ASP A 408 -56.34 -16.82 -85.32
C ASP A 408 -54.88 -16.41 -85.12
N SER A 409 -54.38 -15.47 -85.93
CA SER A 409 -53.03 -14.91 -85.79
C SER A 409 -52.89 -14.07 -84.51
N LEU A 410 -53.95 -13.32 -84.19
CA LEU A 410 -54.03 -12.47 -83.01
C LEU A 410 -54.10 -13.32 -81.74
N GLN A 411 -54.88 -14.39 -81.75
CA GLN A 411 -55.02 -15.30 -80.61
C GLN A 411 -53.70 -16.04 -80.30
N ASN A 412 -52.95 -16.46 -81.32
CA ASN A 412 -51.60 -17.01 -81.15
C ASN A 412 -50.59 -15.99 -80.59
N LYS A 413 -50.73 -14.71 -80.95
CA LYS A 413 -49.88 -13.63 -80.42
C LYS A 413 -50.19 -13.33 -78.95
N VAL A 414 -51.47 -13.31 -78.59
CA VAL A 414 -51.93 -13.20 -77.19
C VAL A 414 -51.36 -14.34 -76.36
N TYR A 415 -51.48 -15.59 -76.81
CA TYR A 415 -50.92 -16.75 -76.12
C TYR A 415 -49.39 -16.69 -75.94
N ARG A 416 -48.65 -16.18 -76.95
CA ARG A 416 -47.20 -15.97 -76.84
C ARG A 416 -46.85 -14.90 -75.81
N LEU A 417 -47.59 -13.80 -75.76
CA LEU A 417 -47.39 -12.72 -74.78
C LEU A 417 -47.72 -13.20 -73.36
N GLU A 418 -48.81 -13.94 -73.16
CA GLU A 418 -49.13 -14.57 -71.87
C GLU A 418 -48.01 -15.51 -71.42
N ARG A 419 -47.46 -16.33 -72.32
CA ARG A 419 -46.33 -17.21 -72.00
C ARG A 419 -45.06 -16.43 -71.64
N GLN A 420 -44.81 -15.29 -72.29
CA GLN A 420 -43.69 -14.41 -71.95
C GLN A 420 -43.91 -13.73 -70.59
N LEU A 421 -45.13 -13.27 -70.30
CA LEU A 421 -45.52 -12.70 -69.01
C LEU A 421 -45.29 -13.71 -67.87
N VAL A 422 -45.75 -14.95 -68.04
CA VAL A 422 -45.52 -16.02 -67.05
C VAL A 422 -44.03 -16.31 -66.84
N LYS A 423 -43.21 -16.25 -67.90
CA LYS A 423 -41.75 -16.41 -67.76
C LYS A 423 -41.12 -15.24 -67.00
N ALA A 424 -41.56 -14.02 -67.28
CA ALA A 424 -41.10 -12.81 -66.58
C ALA A 424 -41.51 -12.83 -65.10
N ASP A 425 -42.72 -13.28 -64.78
CA ASP A 425 -43.15 -13.44 -63.39
C ASP A 425 -42.37 -14.52 -62.65
N ARG A 426 -42.04 -15.64 -63.32
CA ARG A 426 -41.18 -16.69 -62.74
C ARG A 426 -39.77 -16.18 -62.47
N SER A 427 -39.17 -15.42 -63.39
CA SER A 427 -37.83 -14.84 -63.15
C SER A 427 -37.88 -13.77 -62.06
N LYS A 428 -38.91 -12.91 -62.04
CA LYS A 428 -39.14 -11.93 -60.97
C LYS A 428 -39.20 -12.59 -59.60
N LYS A 429 -40.00 -13.66 -59.44
CA LYS A 429 -40.09 -14.42 -58.16
C LYS A 429 -38.74 -15.01 -57.74
N LYS A 430 -37.94 -15.53 -58.70
CA LYS A 430 -36.58 -16.02 -58.41
C LYS A 430 -35.67 -14.91 -57.88
N TYR A 431 -35.72 -13.71 -58.49
CA TYR A 431 -34.91 -12.58 -58.03
C TYR A 431 -35.35 -12.05 -56.67
N ILE A 432 -36.66 -11.97 -56.41
CA ILE A 432 -37.19 -11.60 -55.08
C ILE A 432 -36.60 -12.54 -54.02
N HIS A 433 -36.72 -13.84 -54.21
CA HIS A 433 -36.21 -14.83 -53.25
C HIS A 433 -34.69 -14.74 -53.06
N LEU A 434 -33.94 -14.46 -54.14
CA LEU A 434 -32.49 -14.29 -54.09
C LEU A 434 -32.09 -13.03 -53.30
N TYR A 435 -32.80 -11.92 -53.48
CA TYR A 435 -32.55 -10.68 -52.73
C TYR A 435 -32.97 -10.81 -51.26
N GLU A 436 -34.11 -11.44 -50.96
CA GLU A 436 -34.52 -11.76 -49.58
C GLU A 436 -33.46 -12.62 -48.87
N SER A 437 -32.97 -13.67 -49.54
CA SER A 437 -31.89 -14.52 -49.02
C SER A 437 -30.59 -13.72 -48.81
N ARG A 438 -30.27 -12.77 -49.68
CA ARG A 438 -29.09 -11.91 -49.54
C ARG A 438 -29.22 -10.94 -48.37
N ILE A 439 -30.39 -10.35 -48.17
CA ILE A 439 -30.69 -9.46 -47.04
C ILE A 439 -30.57 -10.23 -45.72
N ALA A 440 -31.24 -11.39 -45.61
CA ALA A 440 -31.17 -12.23 -44.40
C ALA A 440 -29.73 -12.72 -44.08
N ARG A 441 -28.87 -12.88 -45.10
CA ARG A 441 -27.44 -13.17 -44.90
C ARG A 441 -26.69 -11.95 -44.35
N LEU A 442 -26.92 -10.76 -44.92
CA LEU A 442 -26.26 -9.52 -44.46
C LEU A 442 -26.68 -9.15 -43.04
N GLU A 443 -27.93 -9.38 -42.68
CA GLU A 443 -28.41 -9.19 -41.29
C GLU A 443 -27.69 -10.11 -40.32
N ARG A 444 -27.55 -11.40 -40.64
CA ARG A 444 -26.76 -12.35 -39.83
C ARG A 444 -25.30 -11.93 -39.70
N GLU A 445 -24.67 -11.50 -40.79
CA GLU A 445 -23.28 -11.01 -40.80
C GLU A 445 -23.12 -9.75 -39.93
N LYS A 446 -24.06 -8.81 -40.02
CA LYS A 446 -24.12 -7.63 -39.14
C LYS A 446 -24.22 -8.03 -37.67
N HIS A 447 -25.13 -8.95 -37.32
CA HIS A 447 -25.27 -9.42 -35.94
C HIS A 447 -23.99 -10.10 -35.42
N TYR A 448 -23.34 -10.91 -36.25
CA TYR A 448 -22.08 -11.55 -35.90
C TYR A 448 -20.96 -10.54 -35.63
N LEU A 449 -20.81 -9.54 -36.52
CA LEU A 449 -19.82 -8.47 -36.33
C LEU A 449 -20.10 -7.64 -35.07
N MET A 450 -21.36 -7.30 -34.83
CA MET A 450 -21.77 -6.57 -33.61
C MET A 450 -21.43 -7.36 -32.34
N TYR A 451 -21.74 -8.66 -32.33
CA TYR A 451 -21.39 -9.55 -31.21
C TYR A 451 -19.86 -9.67 -31.02
N ASN A 452 -19.10 -9.75 -32.11
CA ASN A 452 -17.63 -9.80 -32.05
C ASN A 452 -17.05 -8.50 -31.47
N PHE A 453 -17.56 -7.33 -31.88
CA PHE A 453 -17.16 -6.05 -31.29
C PHE A 453 -17.52 -5.95 -29.81
N GLN A 454 -18.69 -6.44 -29.40
CA GLN A 454 -19.10 -6.47 -28.00
C GLN A 454 -18.16 -7.36 -27.17
N LEU A 455 -17.78 -8.54 -27.66
CA LEU A 455 -16.78 -9.40 -27.04
C LEU A 455 -15.41 -8.74 -26.92
N GLN A 456 -14.97 -8.03 -27.96
CA GLN A 456 -13.70 -7.31 -27.94
C GLN A 456 -13.71 -6.18 -26.90
N LEU A 457 -14.82 -5.43 -26.81
CA LEU A 457 -14.99 -4.38 -25.81
C LEU A 457 -14.98 -4.96 -24.38
N ILE A 458 -15.66 -6.08 -24.15
CA ILE A 458 -15.65 -6.77 -22.86
C ILE A 458 -14.22 -7.19 -22.50
N ARG A 459 -13.47 -7.80 -23.43
CA ARG A 459 -12.06 -8.19 -23.20
C ARG A 459 -11.18 -6.99 -22.84
N GLN A 460 -11.35 -5.85 -23.52
CA GLN A 460 -10.61 -4.63 -23.21
C GLN A 460 -10.96 -4.08 -21.83
N LYS A 461 -12.25 -4.06 -21.46
CA LYS A 461 -12.70 -3.66 -20.12
C LYS A 461 -12.12 -4.57 -19.04
N THR A 462 -12.16 -5.88 -19.24
CA THR A 462 -11.58 -6.85 -18.29
C THR A 462 -10.07 -6.68 -18.16
N TYR A 463 -9.37 -6.47 -19.27
CA TYR A 463 -7.93 -6.21 -19.27
C TYR A 463 -7.57 -4.91 -18.53
N GLN A 464 -8.31 -3.83 -18.79
CA GLN A 464 -8.09 -2.56 -18.09
C GLN A 464 -8.38 -2.68 -16.59
N ALA A 465 -9.42 -3.42 -16.19
CA ALA A 465 -9.73 -3.70 -14.80
C ALA A 465 -8.64 -4.53 -14.10
N SER A 466 -8.04 -5.51 -14.81
CA SER A 466 -6.90 -6.27 -14.25
C SER A 466 -5.63 -5.41 -14.13
N ASP A 467 -5.37 -4.53 -15.11
CA ASP A 467 -4.22 -3.62 -15.07
C ASP A 467 -4.35 -2.63 -13.90
N THR A 468 -5.53 -2.04 -13.68
CA THR A 468 -5.75 -1.15 -12.53
C THR A 468 -5.71 -1.90 -11.20
N ALA A 469 -6.22 -3.13 -11.13
CA ALA A 469 -6.13 -3.96 -9.92
C ALA A 469 -4.68 -4.33 -9.57
N THR A 470 -3.86 -4.67 -10.57
CA THR A 470 -2.44 -4.97 -10.34
C THR A 470 -1.64 -3.73 -9.95
N GLU A 471 -1.93 -2.57 -10.57
CA GLU A 471 -1.29 -1.30 -10.21
C GLU A 471 -1.64 -0.88 -8.78
N THR A 472 -2.92 -0.97 -8.39
CA THR A 472 -3.36 -0.65 -7.02
C THR A 472 -2.77 -1.63 -6.01
N HIS A 473 -2.72 -2.93 -6.31
CA HIS A 473 -2.08 -3.93 -5.45
C HIS A 473 -0.57 -3.67 -5.28
N SER A 474 0.13 -3.27 -6.34
CA SER A 474 1.54 -2.89 -6.28
C SER A 474 1.77 -1.66 -5.39
N LYS A 475 0.93 -0.62 -5.53
CA LYS A 475 0.97 0.57 -4.67
C LYS A 475 0.71 0.22 -3.20
N LEU A 476 -0.28 -0.64 -2.94
CA LEU A 476 -0.61 -1.11 -1.60
C LEU A 476 0.57 -1.89 -0.97
N ASN A 477 1.18 -2.81 -1.71
CA ASN A 477 2.34 -3.57 -1.24
C ASN A 477 3.55 -2.67 -0.95
N ALA A 478 3.75 -1.60 -1.73
CA ALA A 478 4.79 -0.62 -1.47
C ALA A 478 4.55 0.18 -0.17
N VAL A 479 3.28 0.52 0.12
CA VAL A 479 2.90 1.17 1.39
C VAL A 479 3.08 0.21 2.57
N PHE A 480 2.65 -1.06 2.44
CA PHE A 480 2.87 -2.09 3.46
C PHE A 480 4.36 -2.30 3.75
N SER A 481 5.19 -2.39 2.72
CA SER A 481 6.65 -2.53 2.89
C SER A 481 7.27 -1.34 3.63
N LYS A 482 6.79 -0.11 3.37
CA LYS A 482 7.22 1.09 4.10
C LYS A 482 6.76 1.07 5.56
N LEU A 483 5.52 0.64 5.81
CA LEU A 483 4.96 0.55 7.16
C LEU A 483 5.70 -0.53 7.98
N GLU A 484 5.96 -1.69 7.38
CA GLU A 484 6.72 -2.77 8.00
C GLU A 484 8.15 -2.33 8.32
N SER A 485 8.81 -1.60 7.41
CA SER A 485 10.13 -1.04 7.66
C SER A 485 10.14 -0.07 8.85
N LYS A 486 9.13 0.80 8.97
CA LYS A 486 8.98 1.71 10.12
C LYS A 486 8.71 0.95 11.41
N TYR A 487 7.87 -0.08 11.37
CA TYR A 487 7.60 -0.92 12.53
C TYR A 487 8.87 -1.63 13.02
N ARG A 488 9.64 -2.22 12.10
CA ARG A 488 10.95 -2.82 12.43
C ARG A 488 11.90 -1.80 13.06
N GLU A 489 11.97 -0.58 12.52
CA GLU A 489 12.78 0.50 13.08
C GLU A 489 12.36 0.86 14.52
N VAL A 490 11.06 1.04 14.77
CA VAL A 490 10.53 1.31 16.12
C VAL A 490 10.87 0.19 17.08
N VAL A 491 10.70 -1.07 16.68
CA VAL A 491 11.06 -2.24 17.52
C VAL A 491 12.55 -2.24 17.83
N THR A 492 13.41 -2.00 16.84
CA THR A 492 14.87 -1.94 17.08
C THR A 492 15.26 -0.78 18.00
N ASN A 493 14.60 0.38 17.86
CA ASN A 493 14.83 1.54 18.73
C ASN A 493 14.36 1.24 20.17
N MET A 494 13.19 0.62 20.35
CA MET A 494 12.71 0.21 21.67
C MET A 494 13.67 -0.79 22.34
N GLN A 495 14.16 -1.78 21.60
CA GLN A 495 15.14 -2.74 22.09
C GLN A 495 16.45 -2.04 22.49
N ALA A 496 16.95 -1.12 21.66
CA ALA A 496 18.14 -0.32 21.98
C ALA A 496 17.94 0.55 23.23
N THR A 497 16.78 1.19 23.38
CA THR A 497 16.43 1.96 24.59
C THR A 497 16.35 1.06 25.83
N ALA A 498 15.75 -0.13 25.73
CA ALA A 498 15.66 -1.08 26.83
C ALA A 498 17.05 -1.58 27.28
N ILE A 499 17.95 -1.88 26.33
CA ILE A 499 19.34 -2.25 26.62
C ILE A 499 20.07 -1.08 27.32
N LYS A 500 19.93 0.14 26.79
CA LYS A 500 20.54 1.34 27.39
C LYS A 500 20.09 1.55 28.83
N ARG A 501 18.79 1.34 29.12
CA ARG A 501 18.24 1.45 30.46
C ARG A 501 18.78 0.38 31.41
N ARG A 502 18.83 -0.89 30.98
CA ARG A 502 19.46 -1.96 31.78
C ARG A 502 20.92 -1.66 32.10
N MET A 503 21.66 -1.10 31.15
CA MET A 503 23.05 -0.70 31.36
C MET A 503 23.17 0.45 32.40
N GLN A 504 22.26 1.43 32.35
CA GLN A 504 22.20 2.49 33.37
C GLN A 504 21.82 1.94 34.75
N ASP A 505 20.83 1.05 34.83
CA ASP A 505 20.42 0.42 36.09
C ASP A 505 21.56 -0.42 36.69
N GLN A 506 22.33 -1.12 35.86
CA GLN A 506 23.52 -1.86 36.29
C GLN A 506 24.59 -0.92 36.85
N LEU A 507 24.90 0.19 36.17
CA LEU A 507 25.85 1.21 36.67
C LEU A 507 25.38 1.82 38.00
N ALA A 508 24.08 2.07 38.16
CA ALA A 508 23.52 2.57 39.41
C ALA A 508 23.68 1.56 40.56
N LEU A 509 23.41 0.27 40.30
CA LEU A 509 23.64 -0.80 41.27
C LEU A 509 25.12 -0.93 41.64
N GLU A 510 26.04 -0.88 40.68
CA GLU A 510 27.48 -0.89 40.92
C GLU A 510 27.92 0.32 41.79
N SER A 511 27.34 1.50 41.54
CA SER A 511 27.60 2.70 42.35
C SER A 511 27.08 2.56 43.79
N ILE A 512 25.89 2.00 44.00
CA ILE A 512 25.36 1.70 45.35
C ILE A 512 26.25 0.68 46.06
N LEU A 513 26.69 -0.36 45.33
CA LEU A 513 27.55 -1.42 45.87
C LEU A 513 28.88 -0.80 46.33
N LEU A 514 29.54 -0.01 45.48
CA LEU A 514 30.77 0.72 45.84
C LEU A 514 30.58 1.63 47.06
N ALA A 515 29.46 2.34 47.15
CA ALA A 515 29.15 3.18 48.32
C ALA A 515 28.92 2.37 49.61
N SER A 516 28.33 1.18 49.50
CA SER A 516 28.08 0.29 50.65
C SER A 516 29.34 -0.42 51.16
N TYR A 517 30.26 -0.79 50.27
CA TYR A 517 31.53 -1.44 50.65
C TYR A 517 32.60 -0.42 51.07
N GLY A 518 32.49 0.86 50.68
CA GLY A 518 33.45 1.91 51.01
C GLY A 518 33.43 2.43 52.45
N ASN A 519 32.51 1.96 53.31
CA ASN A 519 32.38 2.43 54.69
C ASN A 519 32.54 1.33 55.75
N ALA A 520 32.94 0.11 55.37
CA ALA A 520 32.98 -1.05 56.26
C ALA A 520 34.38 -1.51 56.68
N GLU A 521 35.45 -0.75 56.38
CA GLU A 521 36.81 -1.05 56.89
C GLU A 521 37.25 0.03 57.90
N ASN A 522 36.53 0.07 59.02
CA ASN A 522 37.01 0.49 60.34
C ASN A 522 36.32 -0.43 61.35
N GLY A 523 36.63 -1.70 61.30
CA GLY A 523 36.05 -2.73 62.17
C GLY A 523 37.01 -3.89 62.29
N ASP A 524 37.61 -3.98 63.47
CA ASP A 524 38.60 -4.96 63.89
C ASP A 524 38.19 -6.39 63.54
N GLU A 525 39.11 -7.16 62.95
CA GLU A 525 39.22 -8.60 63.17
C GLU A 525 40.55 -9.13 62.62
N GLU A 526 41.57 -9.10 63.47
CA GLU A 526 42.63 -10.10 63.45
C GLU A 526 41.98 -11.48 63.70
N SER A 527 42.09 -12.42 62.76
CA SER A 527 42.63 -13.75 63.09
C SER A 527 42.80 -14.69 61.89
N CYS A 528 43.94 -15.38 61.93
CA CYS A 528 44.15 -16.79 61.59
C CYS A 528 44.03 -17.30 60.13
N VAL A 529 45.21 -17.37 59.49
CA VAL A 529 45.84 -18.56 58.89
C VAL A 529 44.92 -19.70 58.38
N LYS A 530 44.94 -19.99 57.08
CA LYS A 530 45.58 -21.19 56.49
C LYS A 530 45.32 -21.33 54.99
N GLU A 531 46.42 -21.47 54.27
CA GLU A 531 46.52 -22.10 52.97
C GLU A 531 45.67 -23.38 52.88
N SER A 532 44.86 -23.50 51.84
CA SER A 532 44.78 -24.76 51.10
C SER A 532 44.06 -24.61 49.75
N LYS A 533 44.74 -25.14 48.74
CA LYS A 533 44.22 -25.96 47.64
C LYS A 533 43.24 -25.32 46.64
N ASN A 534 43.73 -25.30 45.40
CA ASN A 534 42.98 -25.62 44.18
C ASN A 534 41.62 -26.30 44.42
N PRO A 535 40.59 -25.84 43.69
CA PRO A 535 39.95 -26.77 42.78
C PRO A 535 39.85 -26.20 41.37
N ALA A 536 40.27 -27.05 40.43
CA ALA A 536 39.81 -27.02 39.06
C ALA A 536 38.27 -27.17 38.98
N ARG A 537 37.72 -26.78 37.82
CA ARG A 537 36.37 -27.07 37.28
C ARG A 537 35.21 -26.23 37.82
N LEU A 538 34.75 -25.31 36.96
CA LEU A 538 33.41 -25.33 36.33
C LEU A 538 33.26 -24.08 35.44
N SER A 539 33.96 -24.05 34.29
CA SER A 539 33.48 -23.28 33.15
C SER A 539 32.71 -24.25 32.27
N ARG A 540 31.39 -24.12 32.32
CA ARG A 540 30.46 -24.85 31.49
C ARG A 540 30.43 -24.10 30.17
N ASP A 541 31.32 -24.47 29.26
CA ASP A 541 31.23 -24.04 27.87
C ASP A 541 29.92 -24.61 27.32
N PHE A 542 28.97 -23.73 27.03
CA PHE A 542 27.81 -24.07 26.23
C PHE A 542 28.29 -24.11 24.77
N ASP A 543 28.39 -25.33 24.24
CA ASP A 543 28.76 -25.62 22.86
C ASP A 543 27.79 -24.98 21.85
N GLU A 544 28.13 -23.80 21.33
CA GLU A 544 27.51 -23.24 20.11
C GLU A 544 28.06 -23.87 18.81
N GLN A 545 28.99 -24.83 18.91
CA GLN A 545 29.56 -25.48 17.72
C GLN A 545 28.70 -26.60 17.11
N ASN A 546 27.60 -27.01 17.75
CA ASN A 546 26.72 -28.05 17.20
C ASN A 546 25.60 -27.54 16.26
N LEU A 547 25.39 -26.23 16.12
CA LEU A 547 24.45 -25.68 15.12
C LEU A 547 25.09 -25.34 13.77
N SER A 548 26.42 -25.22 13.73
CA SER A 548 27.13 -24.86 12.48
C SER A 548 27.44 -26.08 11.60
N LYS A 549 27.37 -27.30 12.15
CA LYS A 549 27.72 -28.54 11.45
C LYS A 549 26.53 -29.30 10.87
N SER A 550 25.31 -29.05 11.33
CA SER A 550 24.10 -29.65 10.74
C SER A 550 23.61 -28.94 9.47
N LEU A 551 24.07 -27.71 9.19
CA LEU A 551 23.69 -26.95 7.98
C LEU A 551 24.69 -27.09 6.83
N SER A 552 25.87 -27.68 7.05
CA SER A 552 26.88 -27.88 6.01
C SER A 552 26.68 -29.20 5.24
N ASP A 553 26.17 -30.24 5.90
CA ASP A 553 26.06 -31.58 5.31
C ASP A 553 24.80 -31.79 4.43
N GLU A 554 23.79 -30.91 4.49
CA GLU A 554 22.62 -30.96 3.58
C GLU A 554 22.87 -30.33 2.19
N SER A 555 23.95 -29.55 2.02
CA SER A 555 24.27 -28.90 0.75
C SER A 555 25.07 -29.76 -0.23
N ALA A 556 25.53 -30.95 0.19
CA ALA A 556 26.38 -31.82 -0.63
C ALA A 556 25.64 -33.01 -1.29
N ASN A 557 24.34 -33.21 -1.03
CA ASN A 557 23.59 -34.39 -1.51
C ASN A 557 22.41 -34.09 -2.45
N SER A 558 22.49 -32.98 -3.20
CA SER A 558 21.58 -32.72 -4.33
C SER A 558 22.38 -32.29 -5.55
N LYS A 559 22.96 -33.27 -6.24
CA LYS A 559 23.33 -33.21 -7.66
C LYS A 559 22.61 -34.32 -8.40
#